data_AF-A0A0F9I2C2-F1
#
_entry.id   AF-A0A0F9I2C2-F1
#
_cell.length_a   1.000
_cell.length_b   1.000
_cell.length_c   1.000
_cell.angle_alpha   90.00
_cell.angle_beta   90.00
_cell.angle_gamma   90.00
#
_symmetry.space_group_name_H-M   'P 1'
#
loop_
_entity.id
_entity.type
_entity.pdbx_description
1 polymer ?
#
loop_
_entity_poly.entity_id
_entity_poly.type
_entity_poly.pdbx_seq_one_letter_code
_entity_poly.pdbx_strand_id
1 'polypeptide(L)'
;MVLYGFLGVATLFGYFGLGLISVGFLVAVWALSSSPIDSLADSHRAWISATAKVGVLAHLALVTIIALKIWLVVSNGGEGWLQALVAHWLIDHLGEAMISVWLAYRSLKGGINLSQGRTPEFTGMEHS
;
A
#
# COMPACT_ATOMS: atom_id res chain seq x y z
N MET A 1 12.01 14.50 -0.14
CA MET A 1 12.55 13.28 0.49
C MET A 1 11.66 12.71 1.60
N VAL A 2 11.14 13.53 2.52
CA VAL A 2 10.26 13.08 3.63
C VAL A 2 9.09 12.20 3.18
N LEU A 3 8.41 12.56 2.08
CA LEU A 3 7.27 11.77 1.56
C LEU A 3 7.66 10.36 1.08
N TYR A 4 8.84 10.19 0.47
CA TYR A 4 9.36 8.84 0.14
C TYR A 4 9.73 8.06 1.41
N GLY A 5 10.21 8.74 2.45
CA GLY A 5 10.42 8.15 3.77
C GLY A 5 9.13 7.59 4.36
N PHE A 6 8.04 8.36 4.33
CA PHE A 6 6.73 7.88 4.78
C PHE A 6 6.18 6.72 3.95
N LEU A 7 6.39 6.69 2.63
CA LEU A 7 6.09 5.51 1.81
C LEU A 7 6.89 4.28 2.27
N GLY A 8 8.17 4.46 2.61
CA GLY A 8 8.99 3.38 3.16
C GLY A 8 8.51 2.88 4.52
N VAL A 9 8.05 3.79 5.39
CA VAL A 9 7.44 3.41 6.69
C VAL A 9 6.14 2.64 6.49
N ALA A 10 5.28 3.07 5.56
CA ALA A 10 4.07 2.33 5.20
C ALA A 10 4.40 0.91 4.70
N THR A 11 5.41 0.77 3.83
CA THR A 11 5.92 -0.53 3.37
C THR A 11 6.32 -1.43 4.54
N LEU A 12 7.06 -0.92 5.53
CA LEU A 12 7.49 -1.73 6.67
C LEU A 12 6.29 -2.22 7.48
N PHE A 13 5.34 -1.34 7.78
CA PHE A 13 4.14 -1.73 8.53
C PHE A 13 3.30 -2.76 7.78
N GLY A 14 3.07 -2.58 6.48
CA GLY A 14 2.35 -3.57 5.69
C GLY A 14 3.08 -4.92 5.65
N TYR A 15 4.41 -4.93 5.57
CA TYR A 15 5.17 -6.16 5.52
C TYR A 15 5.06 -6.98 6.81
N PHE A 16 4.95 -6.31 7.97
CA PHE A 16 4.78 -6.96 9.26
C PHE A 16 3.33 -7.32 9.62
N GLY A 17 2.39 -7.25 8.68
CA GLY A 17 0.99 -7.58 8.97
C GLY A 17 0.23 -6.45 9.69
N LEU A 18 0.75 -5.22 9.65
CA LEU A 18 0.15 -4.04 10.27
C LEU A 18 -0.51 -3.16 9.19
N GLY A 19 -1.24 -3.79 8.26
CA GLY A 19 -1.88 -3.13 7.11
C GLY A 19 -2.73 -1.91 7.44
N LEU A 20 -3.48 -1.90 8.55
CA LEU A 20 -4.26 -0.73 8.97
C LEU A 20 -3.38 0.48 9.33
N ILE A 21 -2.25 0.24 9.98
CA ILE A 21 -1.27 1.29 10.30
C ILE A 21 -0.63 1.78 9.00
N SER A 22 -0.25 0.86 8.11
CA SER A 22 0.23 1.18 6.76
C SER A 22 -0.75 2.09 6.00
N VAL A 23 -2.05 1.78 6.01
CA VAL A 23 -3.09 2.62 5.39
C VAL A 23 -3.10 4.04 5.98
N GLY A 24 -2.99 4.20 7.29
CA GLY A 24 -2.91 5.52 7.93
C GLY A 24 -1.74 6.36 7.38
N PHE A 25 -0.57 5.75 7.24
CA PHE A 25 0.59 6.39 6.62
C PHE A 25 0.36 6.71 5.13
N LEU A 26 -0.24 5.80 4.37
CA LEU A 26 -0.53 6.03 2.94
C LEU A 26 -1.54 7.17 2.75
N VAL A 27 -2.57 7.27 3.59
CA VAL A 27 -3.53 8.39 3.57
C VAL A 27 -2.84 9.70 3.91
N ALA A 28 -1.98 9.72 4.94
CA ALA A 28 -1.19 10.91 5.28
C ALA A 28 -0.27 11.34 4.11
N VAL A 29 0.43 10.39 3.48
CA VAL A 29 1.26 10.64 2.29
C VAL A 29 0.43 11.20 1.15
N TRP A 30 -0.72 10.60 0.88
CA TRP A 30 -1.61 11.04 -0.20
C TRP A 30 -2.07 12.48 0.03
N ALA A 31 -2.54 12.81 1.24
CA ALA A 31 -2.96 14.16 1.61
C ALA A 31 -1.80 15.17 1.50
N LEU A 32 -0.63 14.84 2.06
CA LEU A 32 0.53 15.74 2.04
C LEU A 32 1.13 15.93 0.65
N SER A 33 1.08 14.91 -0.21
CA SER A 33 1.54 15.01 -1.60
C SER A 33 0.65 15.88 -2.49
N SER A 34 -0.59 16.15 -2.05
CA SER A 34 -1.54 17.01 -2.75
C SER A 34 -1.37 18.50 -2.40
N SER A 35 -0.56 18.82 -1.39
CA SER A 35 -0.20 20.19 -1.05
C SER A 35 1.11 20.60 -1.74
N PRO A 36 1.22 21.82 -2.29
CA PRO A 36 2.47 22.33 -2.81
C PRO A 36 3.46 22.55 -1.66
N ILE A 37 4.24 21.52 -1.34
CA ILE A 37 5.43 21.64 -0.48
C ILE A 37 6.60 22.01 -1.41
N ASP A 38 7.21 23.18 -1.19
CA ASP A 38 8.20 23.84 -2.07
C ASP A 38 9.48 23.03 -2.39
N SER A 39 9.67 21.85 -1.78
CA SER A 39 10.91 21.07 -1.88
C SER A 39 10.91 19.91 -2.87
N LEU A 40 9.79 19.62 -3.54
CA LEU A 40 9.66 18.45 -4.41
C LEU A 40 9.00 18.80 -5.74
N ALA A 41 9.58 18.38 -6.87
CA ALA A 41 9.00 18.60 -8.19
C ALA A 41 7.61 17.95 -8.34
N ASP A 42 6.74 18.57 -9.15
CA ASP A 42 5.35 18.12 -9.38
C ASP A 42 5.25 16.67 -9.86
N SER A 43 6.17 16.25 -10.73
CA SER A 43 6.18 14.89 -11.25
C SER A 43 6.38 13.84 -10.14
N HIS A 44 7.22 14.13 -9.15
CA HIS A 44 7.42 13.28 -7.98
C HIS A 44 6.23 13.34 -7.02
N ARG A 45 5.60 14.51 -6.84
CA ARG A 45 4.35 14.61 -6.07
C ARG A 45 3.25 13.74 -6.67
N ALA A 46 3.03 13.84 -7.98
CA ALA A 46 2.07 13.01 -8.71
C ALA A 46 2.39 11.51 -8.57
N TRP A 47 3.66 11.12 -8.70
CA TRP A 47 4.10 9.73 -8.49
C TRP A 47 3.75 9.20 -7.11
N ILE A 48 4.08 9.98 -6.07
CA ILE A 48 3.85 9.62 -4.67
C ILE A 48 2.35 9.53 -4.40
N SER A 49 1.58 10.52 -4.84
CA SER A 49 0.12 10.58 -4.67
C SER A 49 -0.57 9.36 -5.30
N ALA A 50 -0.26 9.05 -6.55
CA ALA A 50 -0.81 7.88 -7.23
C ALA A 50 -0.33 6.55 -6.59
N THR A 51 0.93 6.46 -6.17
CA THR A 51 1.44 5.27 -5.46
C THR A 51 0.69 5.05 -4.14
N ALA A 52 0.51 6.11 -3.35
CA ALA A 52 -0.21 6.07 -2.10
C ALA A 52 -1.69 5.69 -2.32
N LYS A 53 -2.36 6.31 -3.30
CA LYS A 53 -3.74 6.00 -3.66
C LYS A 53 -3.94 4.53 -4.04
N VAL A 54 -3.10 3.98 -4.92
CA VAL A 54 -3.16 2.57 -5.32
C VAL A 54 -2.90 1.66 -4.11
N GLY A 55 -1.93 2.01 -3.26
CA GLY A 55 -1.66 1.28 -2.02
C GLY A 55 -2.87 1.24 -1.08
N VAL A 56 -3.55 2.38 -0.86
CA VAL A 56 -4.79 2.45 -0.06
C VAL A 56 -5.88 1.57 -0.66
N LEU A 57 -6.12 1.67 -1.97
CA LEU A 57 -7.14 0.87 -2.66
C LEU A 57 -6.86 -0.63 -2.55
N ALA A 58 -5.60 -1.04 -2.66
CA ALA A 58 -5.20 -2.44 -2.52
C ALA A 58 -5.47 -2.97 -1.10
N HIS A 59 -5.15 -2.20 -0.06
CA HIS A 59 -5.46 -2.59 1.32
C HIS A 59 -6.98 -2.62 1.57
N LEU A 60 -7.74 -1.64 1.06
CA LEU A 60 -9.20 -1.64 1.20
C LEU A 60 -9.85 -2.85 0.52
N ALA A 61 -9.35 -3.23 -0.66
CA ALA A 61 -9.79 -4.45 -1.35
C ALA A 61 -9.50 -5.70 -0.50
N LEU A 62 -8.30 -5.80 0.08
CA LEU A 62 -7.92 -6.89 0.96
C LEU A 62 -8.83 -6.95 2.21
N VAL A 63 -9.02 -5.83 2.90
CA VAL A 63 -9.93 -5.74 4.07
C VAL A 63 -11.35 -6.14 3.72
N THR A 64 -11.85 -5.74 2.55
CA THR A 64 -13.20 -6.13 2.08
C THR A 64 -13.29 -7.64 1.87
N ILE A 65 -12.28 -8.25 1.24
CA ILE A 65 -12.21 -9.71 1.06
C ILE A 65 -12.21 -10.42 2.41
N ILE A 66 -11.43 -9.93 3.38
CA ILE A 66 -11.35 -10.50 4.74
C ILE A 66 -12.72 -10.41 5.43
N ALA A 67 -13.36 -9.24 5.40
CA ALA A 67 -14.67 -9.05 6.01
C ALA A 67 -15.73 -9.99 5.42
N LEU A 68 -15.75 -10.15 4.09
CA LEU A 68 -16.65 -11.10 3.42
C LEU A 68 -16.38 -12.55 3.85
N LYS A 69 -15.11 -12.94 3.96
CA LYS A 69 -14.74 -14.29 4.40
C LYS A 69 -15.15 -14.55 5.85
N ILE A 70 -14.89 -13.62 6.76
CA ILE A 70 -15.33 -13.72 8.17
C ILE A 70 -16.84 -13.86 8.24
N TRP A 71 -17.58 -13.03 7.49
CA TRP A 71 -19.03 -13.10 7.44
C TRP A 71 -19.53 -14.47 6.97
N LEU A 72 -18.95 -15.03 5.91
CA LEU A 72 -19.29 -16.38 5.41
C LEU A 72 -19.01 -17.49 6.44
N VAL A 73 -17.91 -17.40 7.18
CA VAL A 73 -17.57 -18.40 8.21
C VAL A 73 -18.59 -18.33 9.36
N VAL A 74 -18.91 -17.12 9.82
CA VAL A 74 -19.87 -16.90 10.90
C VAL A 74 -21.28 -17.33 10.49
N SER A 75 -21.70 -17.04 9.26
CA SER A 75 -23.03 -17.40 8.77
C SER A 75 -23.23 -18.92 8.58
N ASN A 76 -22.15 -19.68 8.40
CA ASN A 76 -22.19 -21.12 8.12
C ASN A 76 -21.95 -22.01 9.37
N GLY A 77 -22.09 -21.47 10.58
CA GLY A 77 -22.12 -22.28 11.81
C GLY A 77 -20.77 -22.54 12.49
N GLY A 78 -19.67 -21.95 12.01
CA GLY A 78 -18.44 -21.77 12.78
C GLY A 78 -17.63 -23.02 13.17
N GLU A 79 -17.98 -24.23 12.73
CA GLU A 79 -17.13 -25.40 12.96
C GLU A 79 -15.78 -25.23 12.21
N GLY A 80 -14.67 -25.49 12.89
CA GLY A 80 -13.33 -25.28 12.32
C GLY A 80 -12.90 -23.80 12.20
N TRP A 81 -13.59 -22.87 12.86
CA TRP A 81 -13.30 -21.43 12.80
C TRP A 81 -11.83 -21.08 13.14
N LEU A 82 -11.18 -21.82 14.03
CA LEU A 82 -9.79 -21.57 14.40
C LEU A 82 -8.81 -21.95 13.27
N GLN A 83 -9.00 -23.10 12.61
CA GLN A 83 -8.22 -23.48 11.43
C GLN A 83 -8.49 -22.55 10.25
N ALA A 84 -9.75 -22.15 10.07
CA ALA A 84 -10.10 -21.11 9.12
C ALA A 84 -9.36 -19.81 9.46
N LEU A 85 -9.43 -19.31 10.69
CA LEU A 85 -8.77 -18.08 11.12
C LEU A 85 -7.26 -18.10 10.86
N VAL A 86 -6.57 -19.21 11.16
CA VAL A 86 -5.12 -19.35 10.91
C VAL A 86 -4.80 -19.35 9.41
N ALA A 87 -5.56 -20.09 8.59
CA ALA A 87 -5.37 -20.10 7.15
C ALA A 87 -5.67 -18.73 6.52
N HIS A 88 -6.66 -18.01 7.05
CA HIS A 88 -7.01 -16.67 6.62
C HIS A 88 -5.91 -15.68 6.99
N TRP A 89 -5.43 -15.71 8.23
CA TRP A 89 -4.31 -14.88 8.68
C TRP A 89 -3.08 -15.04 7.77
N LEU A 90 -2.74 -16.28 7.35
CA LEU A 90 -1.62 -16.52 6.45
C LEU A 90 -1.84 -15.91 5.05
N ILE A 91 -3.03 -16.08 4.48
CA ILE A 91 -3.38 -15.53 3.16
C ILE A 91 -3.42 -13.99 3.22
N ASP A 92 -3.96 -13.44 4.30
CA ASP A 92 -4.09 -12.01 4.49
C ASP A 92 -2.71 -11.38 4.69
N HIS A 93 -1.84 -12.00 5.47
CA HIS A 93 -0.45 -11.58 5.65
C HIS A 93 0.34 -11.67 4.33
N LEU A 94 0.11 -12.71 3.52
CA LEU A 94 0.71 -12.79 2.18
C LEU A 94 0.22 -11.67 1.27
N GLY A 95 -1.07 -11.34 1.31
CA GLY A 95 -1.65 -10.21 0.59
C GLY A 95 -1.01 -8.88 0.99
N GLU A 96 -0.89 -8.62 2.30
CA GLU A 96 -0.21 -7.42 2.82
C GLU A 96 1.28 -7.39 2.43
N ALA A 97 1.97 -8.52 2.47
CA ALA A 97 3.36 -8.64 2.03
C ALA A 97 3.52 -8.31 0.54
N MET A 98 2.63 -8.80 -0.32
CA MET A 98 2.65 -8.48 -1.76
C MET A 98 2.43 -6.99 -2.02
N ILE A 99 1.45 -6.37 -1.35
CA ILE A 99 1.23 -4.92 -1.44
C ILE A 99 2.47 -4.16 -0.97
N SER A 100 3.12 -4.65 0.09
CA SER A 100 4.31 -4.03 0.66
C SER A 100 5.52 -4.12 -0.25
N VAL A 101 5.75 -5.27 -0.90
CA VAL A 101 6.80 -5.44 -1.92
C VAL A 101 6.56 -4.48 -3.09
N TRP A 102 5.32 -4.36 -3.55
CA TRP A 102 4.97 -3.41 -4.60
C TRP A 102 5.24 -1.96 -4.15
N LEU A 103 4.82 -1.56 -2.94
CA LEU A 103 5.11 -0.24 -2.38
C LEU A 103 6.61 0.01 -2.24
N ALA A 104 7.37 -1.00 -1.81
CA ALA A 104 8.82 -0.92 -1.66
C ALA A 104 9.48 -0.61 -3.01
N TYR A 105 9.13 -1.37 -4.05
CA TYR A 105 9.61 -1.14 -5.41
C TYR A 105 9.30 0.29 -5.88
N ARG A 106 8.07 0.75 -5.68
CA ARG A 106 7.62 2.10 -6.11
C ARG A 106 8.33 3.21 -5.34
N SER A 107 8.56 3.03 -4.05
CA SER A 107 9.28 3.98 -3.20
C SER A 107 10.75 4.06 -3.61
N LEU A 108 11.42 2.91 -3.78
CA LEU A 108 12.81 2.83 -4.22
C LEU A 108 13.01 3.40 -5.62
N LYS A 109 12.18 3.01 -6.60
CA LYS A 109 12.26 3.54 -7.96
C LYS A 109 12.08 5.06 -7.98
N GLY A 110 11.12 5.59 -7.22
CA GLY A 110 10.90 7.03 -7.13
C GLY A 110 12.07 7.77 -6.46
N GLY A 111 12.61 7.21 -5.37
CA GLY A 111 13.77 7.76 -4.66
C GLY A 111 15.05 7.77 -5.49
N ILE A 112 15.32 6.69 -6.24
CA ILE A 112 16.47 6.61 -7.16
C ILE A 112 16.35 7.68 -8.26
N ASN A 113 15.19 7.79 -8.90
CA ASN A 113 14.97 8.82 -9.92
C ASN A 113 15.16 10.23 -9.35
N LEU A 114 14.67 10.48 -8.13
CA LEU A 114 14.86 11.77 -7.45
C LEU A 114 16.35 12.07 -7.23
N SER A 115 17.13 11.08 -6.78
CA SER A 115 18.57 11.23 -6.56
C SER A 115 19.35 11.50 -7.86
N GLN A 116 18.82 11.08 -9.00
CA GLN A 116 19.40 11.27 -10.33
C GLN A 116 18.86 12.52 -11.06
N GLY A 117 17.97 13.29 -10.43
CA GLY A 117 17.28 14.42 -11.06
C GLY A 117 16.37 14.02 -12.23
N ARG A 118 15.85 12.79 -12.22
CA ARG A 118 14.98 12.22 -13.27
C ARG A 118 13.54 12.14 -12.80
N THR A 119 12.61 12.24 -13.76
CA THR A 119 11.19 12.00 -13.51
C THR A 119 10.90 10.50 -13.46
N PRO A 120 10.17 10.00 -12.45
CA PRO A 120 9.80 8.60 -12.38
C PRO A 120 8.65 8.28 -13.35
N GLU A 121 8.85 7.28 -14.21
CA GLU A 121 7.85 6.85 -15.19
C GLU A 121 7.03 5.66 -14.71
N PHE A 122 5.71 5.73 -14.93
CA PHE A 122 4.78 4.61 -14.77
C PHE A 122 4.93 3.64 -15.95
N THR A 123 6.08 2.98 -16.04
CA THR A 123 6.28 1.88 -17.00
C THR A 123 5.22 0.80 -16.74
N GLY A 124 4.29 0.60 -17.67
CA GLY A 124 3.25 -0.43 -17.61
C GLY A 124 1.78 0.04 -17.66
N MET A 125 1.50 1.34 -17.85
CA MET A 125 0.14 1.84 -18.15
C MET A 125 0.13 2.72 -19.41
N GLU A 126 0.88 2.31 -20.44
CA GLU A 126 0.61 2.78 -21.80
C GLU A 126 -0.58 1.96 -22.32
N HIS A 127 -1.79 2.38 -21.97
CA HIS A 127 -2.96 1.99 -22.75
C HIS A 127 -3.06 2.96 -23.93
N SER A 128 -2.50 2.51 -25.06
CA SER A 128 -3.04 2.75 -26.39
C SER A 128 -4.52 2.37 -26.46
#